data_AF-A0A448Z0X6-F1
#
_entry.id   AF-A0A448Z0X6-F1
#
_cell.length_a   1.000
_cell.length_b   1.000
_cell.length_c   1.000
_cell.angle_alpha   90.00
_cell.angle_beta   90.00
_cell.angle_gamma   90.00
#
_symmetry.space_group_name_H-M   'P 1'
#
loop_
_entity.id
_entity.type
_entity.pdbx_description
1 polymer ?
#
loop_
_entity_poly.entity_id
_entity_poly.type
_entity_poly.pdbx_seq_one_letter_code
_entity_poly.pdbx_strand_id
1 'polypeptide(L)'
;MGSNGSSNRRKKKRGINIERVLFPLVILMAIGLLFVNISVMVEHSNKGKRRGSDEADSSIRKSRGMSESKEKQKRGNGSDSHSKDVQKDRLPPPETKPHDEPKPSKQETPQTKAAPGENSGGDIDEHMLRILRHVGIHNSSQLTDQELSALPTWSQVVEKFGNKGPVMLGRETCSEYRSSVDRKHRKLGVAGPFSSGTHYLHTILSNNCKSLEDKGRVMFQVPWGKHQSANFRLVHNVAVSSTLKNDHKKNETTGKLDHPPLDPKHLKENKSVLPIVVVRDPYSWWQSMCRVRYSAHWFHVVPDHCPNFVPNEVEREWFNKTKKEIRKHYNNDPWKVDNVVDKANFTLDKTVVPLWVRYHSENRQHKSLAHMWADWYNDYYEANFPRLMIRLEDLVFYPHETLKMVCECANDDDDGDEQKASFEYVGDENLELSLESAIKGKGDKVDNIHGKDRTGLLGAMKKHAGKYSDEHRLTGMTPSDMEFAEAVLKESDVFKDLGYQRPVRPSA
;
A
#
# COMPACT_ATOMS: atom_id res chain seq x y z
N MET A 1 22.19 40.00 -70.09
CA MET A 1 23.59 39.57 -69.94
C MET A 1 23.82 39.24 -68.46
N GLY A 2 24.06 37.99 -68.12
CA GLY A 2 24.29 37.54 -66.74
C GLY A 2 24.63 36.05 -66.73
N SER A 3 25.88 35.74 -66.41
CA SER A 3 26.59 34.49 -66.67
C SER A 3 26.34 33.37 -65.65
N ASN A 4 26.27 32.14 -66.16
CA ASN A 4 26.31 30.88 -65.41
C ASN A 4 27.68 30.63 -64.76
N GLY A 5 27.68 30.24 -63.47
CA GLY A 5 28.84 29.72 -62.76
C GLY A 5 28.57 28.29 -62.25
N SER A 6 29.23 27.30 -62.85
CA SER A 6 29.16 25.88 -62.49
C SER A 6 30.23 25.52 -61.43
N SER A 7 29.81 24.87 -60.34
CA SER A 7 30.67 24.45 -59.22
C SER A 7 30.87 22.92 -59.24
N ASN A 8 32.12 22.51 -59.43
CA ASN A 8 32.57 21.12 -59.54
C ASN A 8 32.93 20.56 -58.14
N ARG A 9 32.16 19.61 -57.60
CA ARG A 9 32.49 18.90 -56.33
C ARG A 9 33.16 17.55 -56.59
N ARG A 10 34.46 17.46 -56.33
CA ARG A 10 35.22 16.19 -56.27
C ARG A 10 34.88 15.41 -55.00
N LYS A 11 34.47 14.15 -55.14
CA LYS A 11 34.25 13.19 -54.03
C LYS A 11 35.60 12.65 -53.52
N LYS A 12 35.90 12.91 -52.25
CA LYS A 12 37.07 12.37 -51.53
C LYS A 12 36.67 11.05 -50.85
N LYS A 13 37.20 9.91 -51.33
CA LYS A 13 37.00 8.60 -50.68
C LYS A 13 37.74 8.59 -49.33
N ARG A 14 37.02 8.37 -48.23
CA ARG A 14 37.60 8.13 -46.90
C ARG A 14 37.92 6.65 -46.76
N GLY A 15 39.21 6.32 -46.62
CA GLY A 15 39.65 4.98 -46.24
C GLY A 15 39.27 4.69 -44.79
N ILE A 16 38.68 3.52 -44.54
CA ILE A 16 38.37 3.04 -43.19
C ILE A 16 39.68 2.59 -42.55
N ASN A 17 40.02 3.19 -41.41
CA ASN A 17 41.24 2.89 -40.69
C ASN A 17 41.01 1.62 -39.83
N ILE A 18 41.46 0.47 -40.35
CA ILE A 18 41.23 -0.88 -39.79
C ILE A 18 41.73 -1.02 -38.35
N GLU A 19 42.76 -0.27 -37.95
CA GLU A 19 43.30 -0.31 -36.58
C GLU A 19 42.29 0.15 -35.52
N ARG A 20 41.37 1.07 -35.87
CA ARG A 20 40.34 1.55 -34.92
C ARG A 20 39.21 0.55 -34.68
N VAL A 21 39.08 -0.47 -35.53
CA VAL A 21 38.02 -1.49 -35.42
C VAL A 21 38.55 -2.75 -34.72
N LEU A 22 39.80 -3.15 -34.97
CA LEU A 22 40.36 -4.39 -34.44
C LEU A 22 40.67 -4.32 -32.94
N PHE A 23 41.15 -3.17 -32.44
CA PHE A 23 41.54 -3.03 -31.03
C PHE A 23 40.40 -3.28 -30.01
N PRO A 24 39.20 -2.69 -30.15
CA PRO A 24 38.09 -2.97 -29.23
C PRO A 24 37.58 -4.41 -29.32
N LEU A 25 37.72 -5.06 -30.48
CA LEU A 25 37.32 -6.46 -30.69
C LEU A 25 38.21 -7.44 -29.91
N VAL A 26 39.52 -7.17 -29.84
CA VAL A 26 40.47 -7.97 -29.03
C VAL A 26 40.18 -7.82 -27.53
N ILE A 27 39.86 -6.61 -27.07
CA ILE A 27 39.48 -6.36 -25.66
C ILE A 27 38.21 -7.11 -25.29
N LEU A 28 37.18 -7.11 -26.15
CA LEU A 28 35.94 -7.84 -25.91
C LEU A 28 36.16 -9.36 -25.84
N MET A 29 37.05 -9.91 -26.67
CA MET A 29 37.39 -11.34 -26.60
C MET A 29 38.16 -11.69 -25.31
N ALA A 30 39.08 -10.84 -24.86
CA ALA A 30 39.80 -11.03 -23.60
C ALA A 30 38.85 -11.00 -22.38
N ILE A 31 37.88 -10.07 -22.37
CA ILE A 31 36.85 -10.01 -21.32
C ILE A 31 35.98 -11.26 -21.35
N GLY A 32 35.58 -11.75 -22.53
CA GLY A 32 34.81 -12.98 -22.67
C GLY A 32 35.52 -14.21 -22.08
N LEU A 33 36.82 -14.36 -22.32
CA LEU A 33 37.63 -15.45 -21.76
C LEU A 33 37.77 -15.37 -20.23
N LEU A 34 37.81 -14.16 -19.66
CA LEU A 34 37.81 -13.94 -18.21
C LEU A 34 36.48 -14.41 -17.57
N PHE A 35 35.34 -14.12 -18.20
CA PHE A 35 34.04 -14.56 -17.71
C PHE A 35 33.85 -16.09 -17.73
N VAL A 36 34.41 -16.78 -18.73
CA VAL A 36 34.37 -18.25 -18.79
C VAL A 36 35.15 -18.86 -17.63
N ASN A 37 36.34 -18.35 -17.33
CA ASN A 37 37.15 -18.86 -16.22
C ASN A 37 36.50 -18.62 -14.84
N ILE A 38 35.87 -17.45 -14.63
CA ILE A 38 35.14 -17.15 -13.39
C ILE A 38 33.94 -18.09 -13.22
N SER A 39 33.23 -18.41 -14.30
CA SER A 39 32.06 -19.31 -14.25
C SER A 39 32.46 -20.74 -13.86
N VAL A 40 33.59 -21.25 -14.36
CA VAL A 40 34.12 -22.57 -14.01
C VAL A 40 34.53 -22.64 -12.53
N MET A 41 35.13 -21.57 -11.98
CA MET A 41 35.51 -21.54 -10.55
C MET A 41 34.31 -21.54 -9.61
N VAL A 42 33.22 -20.83 -9.96
CA VAL A 42 32.00 -20.79 -9.14
C VAL A 42 31.30 -22.16 -9.11
N GLU A 43 31.36 -22.92 -10.20
CA GLU A 43 30.73 -24.24 -10.28
C GLU A 43 31.47 -25.31 -9.46
N HIS A 44 32.80 -25.19 -9.30
CA HIS A 44 33.57 -26.06 -8.41
C HIS A 44 33.39 -25.72 -6.93
N SER A 45 33.16 -24.45 -6.57
CA SER A 45 32.89 -24.07 -5.17
C SER A 45 31.56 -24.63 -4.64
N ASN A 46 30.54 -24.76 -5.49
CA ASN A 46 29.22 -25.22 -5.07
C ASN A 46 29.06 -26.75 -4.93
N LYS A 47 29.98 -27.56 -5.48
CA LYS A 47 29.90 -29.03 -5.34
C LYS A 47 30.41 -29.56 -3.99
N GLY A 48 31.10 -28.74 -3.18
CA GLY A 48 31.64 -29.14 -1.87
C GLY A 48 30.66 -29.07 -0.70
N LYS A 49 29.47 -28.47 -0.85
CA LYS A 49 28.60 -28.10 0.28
C LYS A 49 27.35 -28.98 0.49
N ARG A 50 27.23 -30.12 -0.22
CA ARG A 50 26.04 -31.00 -0.20
C ARG A 50 26.24 -32.39 0.42
N ARG A 51 27.28 -32.62 1.22
CA ARG A 51 27.43 -33.85 2.01
C ARG A 51 27.56 -33.50 3.49
N GLY A 52 26.48 -33.62 4.24
CA GLY A 52 26.48 -33.51 5.70
C GLY A 52 25.22 -32.88 6.26
N SER A 53 24.09 -33.58 6.20
CA SER A 53 22.92 -33.35 7.07
C SER A 53 21.78 -34.33 6.75
N ASP A 54 22.07 -35.65 6.76
CA ASP A 54 21.02 -36.68 6.70
C ASP A 54 21.41 -37.84 7.62
N GLU A 55 21.52 -37.60 8.93
CA GLU A 55 21.65 -38.67 9.92
C GLU A 55 21.36 -38.19 11.35
N ALA A 56 20.11 -37.80 11.63
CA ALA A 56 19.55 -37.75 13.00
C ALA A 56 18.08 -37.32 12.98
N ASP A 57 17.15 -38.19 12.58
CA ASP A 57 15.82 -38.24 13.22
C ASP A 57 15.02 -39.48 12.78
N SER A 58 15.30 -40.61 13.42
CA SER A 58 14.60 -41.88 13.18
C SER A 58 14.54 -42.69 14.48
N SER A 59 13.96 -42.12 15.52
CA SER A 59 13.50 -42.89 16.66
C SER A 59 12.46 -42.09 17.43
N ILE A 60 11.30 -42.72 17.66
CA ILE A 60 10.13 -42.29 18.47
C ILE A 60 8.87 -42.14 17.62
N ARG A 61 8.22 -43.27 17.32
CA ARG A 61 6.79 -43.53 17.62
C ARG A 61 6.36 -44.92 17.11
N LYS A 62 6.52 -45.91 17.98
CA LYS A 62 5.73 -47.15 18.00
C LYS A 62 5.15 -47.26 19.40
N SER A 63 3.83 -47.08 19.53
CA SER A 63 2.93 -47.73 20.49
C SER A 63 1.70 -46.86 20.79
N ARG A 64 0.55 -47.22 20.23
CA ARG A 64 -0.62 -47.66 21.01
C ARG A 64 -1.78 -47.96 20.07
N GLY A 65 -2.24 -49.21 20.13
CA GLY A 65 -3.48 -49.65 19.50
C GLY A 65 -4.69 -49.53 20.42
N MET A 66 -5.84 -49.55 19.76
CA MET A 66 -7.13 -50.18 20.10
C MET A 66 -7.72 -50.07 21.52
N SER A 67 -8.92 -49.49 21.61
CA SER A 67 -10.19 -50.16 22.03
C SER A 67 -11.37 -49.22 21.70
N GLU A 68 -12.34 -49.70 20.91
CA GLU A 68 -13.75 -49.97 21.28
C GLU A 68 -14.51 -48.76 21.88
N SER A 69 -15.66 -48.33 21.35
CA SER A 69 -16.90 -49.12 21.31
C SER A 69 -18.00 -48.40 20.52
N LYS A 70 -18.93 -49.20 20.01
CA LYS A 70 -20.20 -48.84 19.36
C LYS A 70 -21.20 -48.36 20.42
N GLU A 71 -22.02 -47.35 20.10
CA GLU A 71 -23.36 -47.27 20.68
C GLU A 71 -24.40 -46.70 19.69
N LYS A 72 -25.57 -47.33 19.73
CA LYS A 72 -26.72 -47.19 18.83
C LYS A 72 -27.66 -46.07 19.28
N GLN A 73 -28.12 -45.29 18.31
CA GLN A 73 -29.52 -45.03 17.96
C GLN A 73 -30.56 -44.88 19.10
N LYS A 74 -31.18 -43.69 19.18
CA LYS A 74 -32.61 -43.59 19.52
C LYS A 74 -33.29 -42.44 18.77
N ARG A 75 -34.38 -42.81 18.10
CA ARG A 75 -35.35 -41.96 17.41
C ARG A 75 -36.20 -41.19 18.42
N GLY A 76 -36.62 -39.98 18.05
CA GLY A 76 -37.72 -39.26 18.67
C GLY A 76 -38.44 -38.41 17.61
N ASN A 77 -39.61 -38.89 17.19
CA ASN A 77 -40.60 -38.15 16.42
C ASN A 77 -41.22 -37.06 17.30
N GLY A 78 -41.55 -35.91 16.71
CA GLY A 78 -42.33 -34.85 17.34
C GLY A 78 -42.72 -33.80 16.32
N SER A 79 -43.79 -34.09 15.57
CA SER A 79 -44.60 -33.08 14.90
C SER A 79 -45.31 -32.25 15.95
N ASP A 80 -45.34 -30.93 15.82
CA ASP A 80 -46.61 -30.20 15.82
C ASP A 80 -46.45 -28.75 15.37
N SER A 81 -47.40 -28.39 14.51
CA SER A 81 -47.78 -27.07 14.05
C SER A 81 -48.05 -26.10 15.20
N HIS A 82 -47.60 -24.85 15.07
CA HIS A 82 -48.45 -23.68 15.37
C HIS A 82 -47.91 -22.43 14.68
N SER A 83 -48.72 -21.95 13.73
CA SER A 83 -48.72 -20.59 13.21
C SER A 83 -49.32 -19.68 14.27
N LYS A 84 -48.69 -18.52 14.54
CA LYS A 84 -49.36 -17.28 14.98
C LYS A 84 -48.39 -16.10 14.98
N ASP A 85 -48.80 -15.09 14.22
CA ASP A 85 -48.52 -13.66 14.29
C ASP A 85 -47.54 -13.18 15.35
N VAL A 86 -46.43 -12.58 14.89
CA VAL A 86 -45.62 -11.65 15.69
C VAL A 86 -45.83 -10.25 15.12
N GLN A 87 -46.66 -9.48 15.82
CA GLN A 87 -46.75 -8.04 15.69
C GLN A 87 -45.36 -7.41 15.90
N LYS A 88 -44.97 -6.56 14.95
CA LYS A 88 -43.86 -5.61 15.11
C LYS A 88 -44.32 -4.47 16.01
N ASP A 89 -44.18 -4.63 17.31
CA ASP A 89 -44.18 -3.50 18.23
C ASP A 89 -42.82 -2.83 18.20
N ARG A 90 -42.81 -1.59 17.66
CA ARG A 90 -41.67 -0.68 17.75
C ARG A 90 -41.55 -0.23 19.20
N LEU A 91 -40.50 -0.66 19.88
CA LEU A 91 -40.07 -0.03 21.12
C LEU A 91 -39.68 1.43 20.84
N PRO A 92 -40.14 2.40 21.63
CA PRO A 92 -39.62 3.76 21.57
C PRO A 92 -38.15 3.78 22.03
N PRO A 93 -37.34 4.73 21.53
CA PRO A 93 -35.95 4.87 21.96
C PRO A 93 -35.90 5.20 23.46
N PRO A 94 -34.87 4.73 24.19
CA PRO A 94 -34.72 5.06 25.60
C PRO A 94 -34.44 6.56 25.75
N GLU A 95 -35.24 7.23 26.58
CA GLU A 95 -34.96 8.57 27.07
C GLU A 95 -33.61 8.58 27.80
N THR A 96 -32.61 9.19 27.18
CA THR A 96 -31.34 9.51 27.84
C THR A 96 -31.59 10.66 28.81
N LYS A 97 -31.52 10.36 30.11
CA LYS A 97 -31.43 11.37 31.16
C LYS A 97 -30.15 12.21 30.98
N PRO A 98 -30.18 13.51 31.30
CA PRO A 98 -29.01 14.37 31.21
C PRO A 98 -28.00 13.90 32.26
N HIS A 99 -26.83 13.46 31.80
CA HIS A 99 -25.68 13.28 32.67
C HIS A 99 -25.10 14.66 33.02
N ASP A 100 -24.94 14.91 34.32
CA ASP A 100 -24.27 16.08 34.86
C ASP A 100 -22.88 16.27 34.21
N GLU A 101 -22.67 17.46 33.66
CA GLU A 101 -21.40 17.90 33.09
C GLU A 101 -20.28 17.81 34.14
N PRO A 102 -19.18 17.09 33.88
CA PRO A 102 -17.99 17.19 34.69
C PRO A 102 -17.40 18.60 34.53
N LYS A 103 -17.18 19.29 35.65
CA LYS A 103 -16.44 20.55 35.71
C LYS A 103 -15.13 20.44 34.92
N PRO A 104 -14.79 21.44 34.08
CA PRO A 104 -13.56 21.40 33.30
C PRO A 104 -12.35 21.40 34.23
N SER A 105 -11.58 20.32 34.21
CA SER A 105 -10.24 20.34 34.76
C SER A 105 -9.40 21.27 33.88
N LYS A 106 -8.54 22.08 34.52
CA LYS A 106 -7.65 23.03 33.85
C LYS A 106 -6.73 22.27 32.89
N GLN A 107 -7.07 22.24 31.61
CA GLN A 107 -6.13 21.93 30.56
C GLN A 107 -5.11 23.08 30.49
N GLU A 108 -3.85 22.75 30.74
CA GLU A 108 -2.73 23.63 30.42
C GLU A 108 -2.70 23.84 28.90
N THR A 109 -3.10 25.02 28.47
CA THR A 109 -2.90 25.51 27.10
C THR A 109 -1.40 25.49 26.78
N PRO A 110 -0.95 24.76 25.73
CA PRO A 110 0.40 24.94 25.21
C PRO A 110 0.50 26.35 24.64
N GLN A 111 1.33 27.20 25.27
CA GLN A 111 1.71 28.49 24.72
C GLN A 111 2.55 28.26 23.47
N THR A 112 2.01 28.56 22.29
CA THR A 112 2.82 28.83 21.10
C THR A 112 2.15 29.88 20.22
N LYS A 113 2.54 31.14 20.43
CA LYS A 113 2.53 32.18 19.39
C LYS A 113 3.97 32.63 19.17
N ALA A 114 4.75 31.81 18.46
CA ALA A 114 5.92 32.30 17.77
C ALA A 114 5.42 32.84 16.42
N ALA A 115 5.62 34.14 16.19
CA ALA A 115 5.42 34.73 14.88
C ALA A 115 6.38 34.07 13.87
N PRO A 116 6.03 33.96 12.58
CA PRO A 116 6.92 33.46 11.55
C PRO A 116 8.03 34.50 11.33
N GLY A 117 9.10 34.41 12.12
CA GLY A 117 10.34 35.11 11.85
C GLY A 117 10.98 34.52 10.59
N GLU A 118 11.44 35.37 9.69
CA GLU A 118 12.25 34.98 8.55
C GLU A 118 13.53 34.29 9.07
N ASN A 119 13.55 32.95 9.03
CA ASN A 119 14.73 32.15 9.36
C ASN A 119 15.81 32.41 8.29
N SER A 120 16.72 33.33 8.59
CA SER A 120 17.87 33.69 7.74
C SER A 120 19.06 32.74 7.91
N GLY A 121 18.86 31.52 8.41
CA GLY A 121 19.91 30.52 8.61
C GLY A 121 19.40 29.14 8.26
N GLY A 122 20.19 28.35 7.53
CA GLY A 122 19.88 27.00 7.04
C GLY A 122 19.71 25.93 8.14
N ASP A 123 19.16 26.29 9.29
CA ASP A 123 18.85 25.37 10.37
C ASP A 123 17.53 24.64 10.08
N ILE A 124 17.56 23.33 10.30
CA ILE A 124 16.41 22.44 10.17
C ILE A 124 15.46 22.69 11.34
N ASP A 125 14.17 22.77 11.08
CA ASP A 125 13.14 22.85 12.12
C ASP A 125 13.29 21.70 13.15
N GLU A 126 13.17 21.99 14.43
CA GLU A 126 13.39 21.00 15.50
C GLU A 126 12.42 19.80 15.40
N HIS A 127 11.20 19.96 14.89
CA HIS A 127 10.28 18.85 14.66
C HIS A 127 10.82 17.90 13.58
N MET A 128 11.33 18.47 12.49
CA MET A 128 11.96 17.71 11.41
C MET A 128 13.21 17.03 11.93
N LEU A 129 14.04 17.73 12.71
CA LEU A 129 15.26 17.18 13.29
C LEU A 129 14.96 16.04 14.28
N ARG A 130 13.90 16.15 15.09
CA ARG A 130 13.41 15.06 15.95
C ARG A 130 13.15 13.79 15.13
N ILE A 131 12.42 13.90 14.02
CA ILE A 131 12.13 12.76 13.14
C ILE A 131 13.42 12.16 12.55
N LEU A 132 14.33 13.03 12.11
CA LEU A 132 15.60 12.65 11.48
C LEU A 132 16.57 11.94 12.45
N ARG A 133 16.48 12.23 13.76
CA ARG A 133 17.29 11.53 14.79
C ARG A 133 16.99 10.03 14.82
N HIS A 134 15.76 9.59 14.54
CA HIS A 134 15.41 8.16 14.47
C HIS A 134 16.00 7.43 13.26
N VAL A 135 16.62 8.15 12.32
CA VAL A 135 17.39 7.58 11.21
C VAL A 135 18.88 7.92 11.29
N GLY A 136 19.37 8.37 12.45
CA GLY A 136 20.80 8.65 12.71
C GLY A 136 21.29 10.02 12.24
N ILE A 137 20.38 10.92 11.88
CA ILE A 137 20.71 12.31 11.49
C ILE A 137 20.38 13.22 12.68
N HIS A 138 21.42 13.60 13.42
CA HIS A 138 21.30 14.34 14.68
C HIS A 138 21.40 15.87 14.51
N ASN A 139 21.98 16.33 13.40
CA ASN A 139 22.07 17.76 13.07
C ASN A 139 22.14 17.98 11.54
N SER A 140 21.93 19.22 11.11
CA SER A 140 21.87 19.62 9.70
C SER A 140 23.17 19.41 8.94
N SER A 141 24.33 19.44 9.60
CA SER A 141 25.64 19.25 8.96
C SER A 141 25.88 17.85 8.42
N GLN A 142 25.05 16.87 8.82
CA GLN A 142 25.08 15.50 8.28
C GLN A 142 24.32 15.36 6.95
N LEU A 143 23.60 16.40 6.52
CA LEU A 143 22.92 16.44 5.22
C LEU A 143 23.73 17.20 4.20
N THR A 144 23.63 16.80 2.94
CA THR A 144 24.12 17.61 1.82
C THR A 144 23.23 18.84 1.63
N ASP A 145 23.77 19.92 1.04
CA ASP A 145 23.00 21.12 0.68
C ASP A 145 21.78 20.79 -0.21
N GLN A 146 21.91 19.76 -1.06
CA GLN A 146 20.84 19.28 -1.91
C GLN A 146 19.73 18.59 -1.11
N GLU A 147 20.07 17.78 -0.11
CA GLU A 147 19.08 17.15 0.77
C GLU A 147 18.40 18.18 1.64
N LEU A 148 19.18 19.09 2.24
CA LEU A 148 18.68 20.16 3.10
C LEU A 148 17.69 21.06 2.35
N SER A 149 18.04 21.51 1.15
CA SER A 149 17.15 22.34 0.31
C SER A 149 15.93 21.61 -0.24
N ALA A 150 15.95 20.27 -0.25
CA ALA A 150 14.84 19.45 -0.69
C ALA A 150 13.86 19.07 0.43
N LEU A 151 14.27 19.18 1.69
CA LEU A 151 13.40 18.94 2.83
C LEU A 151 12.32 20.02 2.94
N PRO A 152 11.09 19.65 3.33
CA PRO A 152 10.05 20.63 3.62
C PRO A 152 10.38 21.39 4.91
N THR A 153 9.92 22.63 4.99
CA THR A 153 9.82 23.32 6.28
C THR A 153 8.65 22.76 7.08
N TRP A 154 8.67 22.89 8.40
CA TRP A 154 7.52 22.45 9.22
C TRP A 154 6.24 23.22 8.90
N SER A 155 6.35 24.50 8.53
CA SER A 155 5.20 25.28 8.05
C SER A 155 4.55 24.66 6.81
N GLN A 156 5.34 24.14 5.86
CA GLN A 156 4.81 23.43 4.69
C GLN A 156 4.10 22.14 5.08
N VAL A 157 4.63 21.40 6.06
CA VAL A 157 3.97 20.20 6.62
C VAL A 157 2.64 20.57 7.27
N VAL A 158 2.62 21.63 8.10
CA VAL A 158 1.43 22.12 8.81
C VAL A 158 0.37 22.65 7.84
N GLU A 159 0.75 23.43 6.85
CA GLU A 159 -0.16 23.93 5.82
C GLU A 159 -0.89 22.77 5.12
N LYS A 160 -0.14 21.71 4.82
CA LYS A 160 -0.64 20.58 4.05
C LYS A 160 -1.44 19.57 4.85
N PHE A 161 -1.00 19.25 6.07
CA PHE A 161 -1.53 18.14 6.86
C PHE A 161 -2.15 18.55 8.21
N GLY A 162 -2.05 19.83 8.56
CA GLY A 162 -2.49 20.39 9.83
C GLY A 162 -1.43 20.31 10.94
N ASN A 163 -1.66 21.09 12.00
CA ASN A 163 -0.83 21.13 13.22
C ASN A 163 -1.46 20.40 14.42
N LYS A 164 -2.56 19.67 14.23
CA LYS A 164 -3.30 19.00 15.32
C LYS A 164 -2.75 17.61 15.66
N GLY A 165 -1.59 17.24 15.11
CA GLY A 165 -1.03 15.91 15.20
C GLY A 165 -1.62 14.94 14.17
N PRO A 166 -1.41 13.62 14.34
CA PRO A 166 -1.87 12.63 13.39
C PRO A 166 -3.39 12.49 13.39
N VAL A 167 -3.96 12.17 12.23
CA VAL A 167 -5.40 11.91 12.07
C VAL A 167 -5.60 10.41 11.89
N MET A 168 -6.36 9.81 12.80
CA MET A 168 -6.65 8.38 12.81
C MET A 168 -8.14 8.14 13.01
N LEU A 169 -8.77 7.45 12.06
CA LEU A 169 -10.17 7.05 12.14
C LEU A 169 -10.29 5.65 12.77
N GLY A 170 -11.42 5.37 13.41
CA GLY A 170 -11.71 4.06 14.00
C GLY A 170 -11.21 3.89 15.45
N ARG A 171 -10.63 4.93 16.06
CA ARG A 171 -10.12 4.87 17.45
C ARG A 171 -11.22 4.54 18.46
N GLU A 172 -12.44 4.97 18.18
CA GLU A 172 -13.64 4.65 18.96
C GLU A 172 -13.93 3.14 19.01
N THR A 173 -13.44 2.37 18.04
CA THR A 173 -13.64 0.90 17.98
C THR A 173 -12.58 0.11 18.75
N CYS A 174 -11.55 0.75 19.31
CA CYS A 174 -10.48 0.07 20.05
C CYS A 174 -11.00 -0.66 21.30
N SER A 175 -11.94 -0.06 22.04
CA SER A 175 -12.56 -0.71 23.21
C SER A 175 -13.32 -1.98 22.80
N GLU A 176 -14.10 -1.91 21.73
CA GLU A 176 -14.81 -3.06 21.17
C GLU A 176 -13.83 -4.17 20.76
N TYR A 177 -12.74 -3.84 20.06
CA TYR A 177 -11.72 -4.82 19.69
C TYR A 177 -11.14 -5.55 20.90
N ARG A 178 -10.75 -4.79 21.94
CA ARG A 178 -10.16 -5.34 23.16
C ARG A 178 -11.13 -6.27 23.90
N SER A 179 -12.41 -5.90 23.95
CA SER A 179 -13.45 -6.72 24.59
C SER A 179 -13.82 -7.98 23.79
N SER A 180 -13.71 -7.93 22.46
CA SER A 180 -14.17 -9.02 21.57
C SER A 180 -13.09 -10.05 21.23
N VAL A 181 -11.82 -9.73 21.48
CA VAL A 181 -10.67 -10.59 21.17
C VAL A 181 -9.82 -10.78 22.42
N ASP A 182 -9.70 -12.03 22.87
CA ASP A 182 -8.80 -12.42 23.95
C ASP A 182 -7.41 -11.83 23.73
N ARG A 183 -6.83 -11.23 24.78
CA ARG A 183 -5.52 -10.58 24.78
C ARG A 183 -4.42 -11.38 24.06
N LYS A 184 -4.35 -12.69 24.30
CA LYS A 184 -3.38 -13.62 23.68
C LYS A 184 -3.58 -13.87 22.18
N HIS A 185 -4.74 -13.50 21.64
CA HIS A 185 -5.13 -13.70 20.26
C HIS A 185 -5.21 -12.41 19.43
N ARG A 186 -5.03 -11.25 20.07
CA ARG A 186 -5.01 -9.95 19.39
C ARG A 186 -3.82 -9.86 18.45
N LYS A 187 -4.08 -9.46 17.21
CA LYS A 187 -3.06 -9.21 16.18
C LYS A 187 -3.33 -7.89 15.47
N LEU A 188 -2.28 -7.22 15.02
CA LEU A 188 -2.35 -6.08 14.10
C LEU A 188 -2.13 -6.59 12.68
N GLY A 189 -3.01 -6.28 11.74
CA GLY A 189 -2.88 -6.72 10.35
C GLY A 189 -2.82 -5.54 9.40
N VAL A 190 -1.79 -5.47 8.56
CA VAL A 190 -1.68 -4.37 7.59
C VAL A 190 -2.66 -4.54 6.42
N ALA A 191 -3.34 -3.46 6.08
CA ALA A 191 -4.19 -3.35 4.90
C ALA A 191 -3.94 -2.03 4.16
N GLY A 192 -4.20 -2.02 2.85
CA GLY A 192 -4.09 -0.85 1.99
C GLY A 192 -4.10 -1.25 0.51
N PRO A 193 -4.61 -0.42 -0.40
CA PRO A 193 -4.54 -0.72 -1.83
C PRO A 193 -3.09 -0.75 -2.29
N PHE A 194 -2.84 -1.18 -3.53
CA PHE A 194 -1.49 -1.17 -4.10
C PHE A 194 -0.86 0.23 -3.97
N SER A 195 0.46 0.32 -3.77
CA SER A 195 1.17 1.62 -3.69
C SER A 195 0.73 2.59 -2.56
N SER A 196 0.01 2.12 -1.54
CA SER A 196 -0.41 2.93 -0.37
C SER A 196 0.62 3.03 0.75
N GLY A 197 1.68 2.20 0.72
CA GLY A 197 2.70 2.17 1.78
C GLY A 197 2.57 1.02 2.77
N THR A 198 1.79 -0.02 2.47
CA THR A 198 1.61 -1.20 3.35
C THR A 198 2.93 -1.83 3.82
N HIS A 199 3.96 -1.86 2.97
CA HIS A 199 5.28 -2.38 3.34
C HIS A 199 5.98 -1.51 4.39
N TYR A 200 5.85 -0.18 4.26
CA TYR A 200 6.37 0.75 5.24
C TYR A 200 5.71 0.52 6.58
N LEU A 201 4.37 0.55 6.59
CA LEU A 201 3.54 0.36 7.78
C LEU A 201 3.90 -0.94 8.51
N HIS A 202 4.00 -2.05 7.80
CA HIS A 202 4.39 -3.33 8.43
C HIS A 202 5.76 -3.25 9.09
N THR A 203 6.76 -2.67 8.40
CA THR A 203 8.13 -2.57 8.90
C THR A 203 8.16 -1.75 10.18
N ILE A 204 7.56 -0.56 10.18
CA ILE A 204 7.56 0.31 11.36
C ILE A 204 6.72 -0.25 12.51
N LEU A 205 5.60 -0.93 12.25
CA LEU A 205 4.84 -1.58 13.32
C LEU A 205 5.63 -2.74 13.93
N SER A 206 6.29 -3.55 13.10
CA SER A 206 7.05 -4.71 13.57
C SER A 206 8.24 -4.31 14.46
N ASN A 207 8.86 -3.17 14.15
CA ASN A 207 9.99 -2.68 14.92
C ASN A 207 9.55 -1.98 16.22
N ASN A 208 8.38 -1.32 16.20
CA ASN A 208 8.02 -0.35 17.23
C ASN A 208 6.79 -0.71 18.08
N CYS A 209 5.99 -1.71 17.69
CA CYS A 209 4.94 -2.31 18.53
C CYS A 209 5.39 -3.73 18.93
N LYS A 210 6.09 -3.84 20.07
CA LYS A 210 6.60 -5.12 20.57
C LYS A 210 5.46 -5.93 21.18
N SER A 211 5.45 -7.24 20.95
CA SER A 211 4.59 -8.19 21.64
C SER A 211 5.46 -8.97 22.63
N LEU A 212 5.09 -8.98 23.91
CA LEU A 212 5.88 -9.60 24.98
C LEU A 212 6.00 -11.13 24.83
N GLU A 213 4.99 -11.77 24.23
CA GLU A 213 4.85 -13.23 24.24
C GLU A 213 5.12 -13.90 22.89
N ASP A 214 4.99 -13.18 21.77
CA ASP A 214 5.01 -13.81 20.45
C ASP A 214 5.51 -12.89 19.33
N LYS A 215 6.55 -13.36 18.63
CA LYS A 215 7.04 -12.78 17.37
C LYS A 215 6.08 -13.17 16.25
N GLY A 216 5.04 -12.35 16.04
CA GLY A 216 4.06 -12.59 14.98
C GLY A 216 2.71 -11.89 15.15
N ARG A 217 2.55 -11.11 16.24
CA ARG A 217 1.32 -10.36 16.47
C ARG A 217 1.16 -9.14 15.56
N VAL A 218 2.25 -8.62 15.00
CA VAL A 218 2.19 -7.69 13.85
C VAL A 218 2.30 -8.51 12.57
N MET A 219 1.21 -8.58 11.81
CA MET A 219 1.11 -9.35 10.59
C MET A 219 1.41 -8.48 9.37
N PHE A 220 2.20 -9.02 8.43
CA PHE A 220 2.47 -8.41 7.14
C PHE A 220 1.22 -8.08 6.32
N GLN A 221 0.13 -8.81 6.55
CA GLN A 221 -1.15 -8.57 5.94
C GLN A 221 -2.27 -9.06 6.85
N VAL A 222 -3.45 -8.43 6.74
CA VAL A 222 -4.69 -9.03 7.24
C VAL A 222 -4.92 -10.42 6.64
N PRO A 223 -5.61 -11.34 7.34
CA PRO A 223 -5.81 -12.71 6.86
C PRO A 223 -6.49 -12.83 5.51
N TRP A 224 -7.36 -11.89 5.14
CA TRP A 224 -7.97 -11.84 3.82
C TRP A 224 -7.09 -11.16 2.75
N GLY A 225 -5.85 -10.78 3.06
CA GLY A 225 -4.89 -10.21 2.11
C GLY A 225 -4.84 -8.68 2.14
N LYS A 226 -3.62 -8.11 2.17
CA LYS A 226 -3.42 -6.67 2.42
C LYS A 226 -4.06 -5.74 1.38
N HIS A 227 -4.18 -6.18 0.13
CA HIS A 227 -4.75 -5.39 -0.97
C HIS A 227 -6.25 -5.61 -1.16
N GLN A 228 -6.87 -6.44 -0.31
CA GLN A 228 -8.29 -6.72 -0.34
C GLN A 228 -9.06 -5.73 0.53
N SER A 229 -10.26 -5.37 0.07
CA SER A 229 -11.15 -4.53 0.84
C SER A 229 -11.77 -5.29 2.01
N ALA A 230 -12.42 -4.55 2.92
CA ALA A 230 -13.04 -5.10 4.12
C ALA A 230 -14.10 -6.18 3.84
N ASN A 231 -14.76 -6.12 2.68
CA ASN A 231 -15.82 -7.06 2.27
C ASN A 231 -15.33 -8.52 2.21
N PHE A 232 -14.02 -8.73 2.08
CA PHE A 232 -13.43 -10.08 2.05
C PHE A 232 -13.17 -10.70 3.41
N ARG A 233 -13.34 -9.95 4.51
CA ARG A 233 -13.03 -10.41 5.86
C ARG A 233 -13.78 -11.69 6.27
N LEU A 234 -14.99 -11.92 5.78
CA LEU A 234 -15.80 -13.09 6.19
C LEU A 234 -15.74 -14.26 5.20
N VAL A 235 -15.21 -14.03 4.00
CA VAL A 235 -15.27 -14.99 2.88
C VAL A 235 -13.91 -15.39 2.34
N HIS A 236 -12.84 -14.70 2.72
CA HIS A 236 -11.49 -14.99 2.23
C HIS A 236 -10.47 -15.10 3.36
N ASN A 237 -9.57 -16.07 3.25
CA ASN A 237 -8.38 -16.20 4.07
C ASN A 237 -7.23 -16.72 3.19
N VAL A 238 -6.09 -16.04 3.23
CA VAL A 238 -4.92 -16.32 2.39
C VAL A 238 -4.34 -17.71 2.69
N ALA A 239 -4.42 -18.18 3.94
CA ALA A 239 -3.98 -19.53 4.31
C ALA A 239 -4.84 -20.63 3.65
N VAL A 240 -6.14 -20.38 3.47
CA VAL A 240 -7.03 -21.29 2.72
C VAL A 240 -6.71 -21.19 1.23
N SER A 241 -6.60 -19.98 0.71
CA SER A 241 -6.46 -19.76 -0.72
C SER A 241 -5.11 -20.23 -1.30
N SER A 242 -4.05 -20.31 -0.48
CA SER A 242 -2.76 -20.86 -0.92
C SER A 242 -2.81 -22.37 -1.15
N THR A 243 -3.76 -23.07 -0.52
CA THR A 243 -3.95 -24.53 -0.68
C THR A 243 -4.82 -24.89 -1.88
N LEU A 244 -5.60 -23.93 -2.40
CA LEU A 244 -6.38 -24.10 -3.61
C LEU A 244 -5.43 -24.09 -4.81
N LYS A 245 -5.17 -25.27 -5.39
CA LYS A 245 -4.38 -25.41 -6.63
C LYS A 245 -4.93 -24.46 -7.71
N ASN A 246 -4.03 -23.74 -8.37
CA ASN A 246 -4.31 -22.70 -9.36
C ASN A 246 -5.27 -23.11 -10.50
N ASP A 247 -5.47 -24.42 -10.71
CA ASP A 247 -6.12 -24.96 -11.91
C ASP A 247 -7.66 -25.00 -11.86
N HIS A 248 -8.29 -24.86 -10.68
CA HIS A 248 -9.73 -25.18 -10.57
C HIS A 248 -10.72 -24.02 -10.43
N LYS A 249 -10.31 -22.76 -10.23
CA LYS A 249 -11.30 -21.69 -9.96
C LYS A 249 -11.02 -20.28 -10.47
N LYS A 250 -10.01 -20.04 -11.32
CA LYS A 250 -9.97 -18.77 -12.06
C LYS A 250 -10.85 -18.92 -13.30
N ASN A 251 -12.17 -19.00 -13.10
CA ASN A 251 -13.11 -18.74 -14.19
C ASN A 251 -12.88 -17.27 -14.58
N GLU A 252 -12.08 -17.07 -15.63
CA GLU A 252 -11.63 -15.75 -16.09
C GLU A 252 -12.80 -14.88 -16.58
N THR A 253 -13.99 -15.47 -16.74
CA THR A 253 -15.16 -14.90 -17.40
C THR A 253 -16.26 -14.38 -16.46
N THR A 254 -16.39 -14.82 -15.20
CA THR A 254 -17.53 -14.42 -14.34
C THR A 254 -17.19 -13.48 -13.19
N GLY A 255 -15.92 -13.26 -12.87
CA GLY A 255 -15.46 -12.26 -11.88
C GLY A 255 -15.82 -12.54 -10.41
N LYS A 256 -16.85 -13.34 -10.12
CA LYS A 256 -17.21 -13.79 -8.77
C LYS A 256 -16.65 -15.19 -8.51
N LEU A 257 -15.73 -15.27 -7.56
CA LEU A 257 -15.46 -16.52 -6.88
C LEU A 257 -16.64 -16.80 -5.95
N ASP A 258 -17.34 -17.92 -6.17
CA ASP A 258 -18.17 -18.52 -5.12
C ASP A 258 -17.23 -18.95 -3.99
N HIS A 259 -17.05 -18.03 -3.05
CA HIS A 259 -16.37 -18.28 -1.80
C HIS A 259 -17.39 -18.91 -0.86
N PRO A 260 -17.30 -20.21 -0.57
CA PRO A 260 -18.06 -20.76 0.54
C PRO A 260 -17.70 -19.97 1.81
N PRO A 261 -18.61 -19.87 2.79
CA PRO A 261 -18.27 -19.30 4.09
C PRO A 261 -16.98 -19.93 4.62
N LEU A 262 -16.11 -19.10 5.20
CA LEU A 262 -14.90 -19.61 5.86
C LEU A 262 -15.31 -20.59 6.97
N ASP A 263 -14.54 -21.67 7.12
CA ASP A 263 -14.75 -22.54 8.27
C ASP A 263 -14.51 -21.78 9.59
N PRO A 264 -15.10 -22.24 10.70
CA PRO A 264 -15.08 -21.50 11.97
C PRO A 264 -13.68 -21.14 12.46
N LYS A 265 -12.65 -21.93 12.14
CA LYS A 265 -11.28 -21.68 12.57
C LYS A 265 -10.72 -20.44 11.85
N HIS A 266 -10.82 -20.38 10.52
CA HIS A 266 -10.33 -19.23 9.75
C HIS A 266 -11.17 -17.98 10.00
N LEU A 267 -12.48 -18.13 10.22
CA LEU A 267 -13.32 -17.00 10.60
C LEU A 267 -12.92 -16.43 11.97
N LYS A 268 -12.62 -17.29 12.95
CA LYS A 268 -12.12 -16.86 14.26
C LYS A 268 -10.79 -16.13 14.14
N GLU A 269 -9.87 -16.62 13.30
CA GLU A 269 -8.61 -15.93 13.01
C GLU A 269 -8.83 -14.56 12.37
N ASN A 270 -9.69 -14.47 11.34
CA ASN A 270 -10.01 -13.19 10.70
C ASN A 270 -10.60 -12.17 11.69
N LYS A 271 -11.37 -12.65 12.67
CA LYS A 271 -11.96 -11.82 13.72
C LYS A 271 -10.96 -11.36 14.78
N SER A 272 -9.86 -12.09 14.98
CA SER A 272 -8.85 -11.78 16.00
C SER A 272 -7.81 -10.74 15.53
N VAL A 273 -7.94 -10.22 14.31
CA VAL A 273 -7.04 -9.23 13.73
C VAL A 273 -7.71 -7.87 13.67
N LEU A 274 -7.03 -6.84 14.20
CA LEU A 274 -7.33 -5.43 14.01
C LEU A 274 -6.65 -4.94 12.72
N PRO A 275 -7.41 -4.56 11.68
CA PRO A 275 -6.81 -4.01 10.47
C PRO A 275 -6.26 -2.62 10.73
N ILE A 276 -4.99 -2.42 10.38
CA ILE A 276 -4.35 -1.11 10.31
C ILE A 276 -4.26 -0.74 8.83
N VAL A 277 -5.19 0.11 8.41
CA VAL A 277 -5.39 0.54 7.03
C VAL A 277 -4.55 1.79 6.78
N VAL A 278 -3.55 1.69 5.92
CA VAL A 278 -2.79 2.88 5.47
C VAL A 278 -3.52 3.53 4.31
N VAL A 279 -3.88 4.79 4.51
CA VAL A 279 -4.48 5.68 3.52
C VAL A 279 -3.40 6.63 3.01
N ARG A 280 -3.31 6.82 1.70
CA ARG A 280 -2.36 7.77 1.09
C ARG A 280 -3.14 8.88 0.42
N ASP A 281 -2.60 10.11 0.46
CA ASP A 281 -3.13 11.24 -0.30
C ASP A 281 -3.49 10.80 -1.73
N PRO A 282 -4.76 10.97 -2.18
CA PRO A 282 -5.24 10.39 -3.44
C PRO A 282 -4.42 10.86 -4.63
N TYR A 283 -4.06 12.13 -4.69
CA TYR A 283 -3.26 12.68 -5.79
C TYR A 283 -1.87 12.04 -5.84
N SER A 284 -1.17 11.98 -4.70
CA SER A 284 0.14 11.31 -4.60
C SER A 284 0.07 9.80 -4.87
N TRP A 285 -1.06 9.17 -4.52
CA TRP A 285 -1.32 7.76 -4.77
C TRP A 285 -1.56 7.48 -6.26
N TRP A 286 -2.36 8.28 -6.95
CA TRP A 286 -2.57 8.18 -8.41
C TRP A 286 -1.26 8.28 -9.17
N GLN A 287 -0.40 9.22 -8.82
CA GLN A 287 0.94 9.35 -9.41
C GLN A 287 1.81 8.11 -9.15
N SER A 288 1.63 7.44 -8.01
CA SER A 288 2.30 6.18 -7.74
C SER A 288 1.77 5.04 -8.61
N MET A 289 0.45 4.98 -8.81
CA MET A 289 -0.21 4.01 -9.68
C MET A 289 0.14 4.22 -11.16
N CYS A 290 0.30 5.46 -11.61
CA CYS A 290 0.78 5.81 -12.95
C CYS A 290 2.15 5.20 -13.26
N ARG A 291 3.06 5.23 -12.28
CA ARG A 291 4.40 4.64 -12.40
C ARG A 291 4.36 3.12 -12.33
N VAL A 292 3.57 2.56 -11.40
CA VAL A 292 3.45 1.11 -11.21
C VAL A 292 2.00 0.74 -10.99
N ARG A 293 1.40 0.09 -12.00
CA ARG A 293 -0.02 -0.26 -11.99
C ARG A 293 -0.35 -1.52 -11.18
N TYR A 294 0.64 -2.36 -10.88
CA TYR A 294 0.47 -3.67 -10.26
C TYR A 294 -0.60 -4.51 -10.99
N SER A 295 -1.68 -4.86 -10.30
CA SER A 295 -2.81 -5.63 -10.82
C SER A 295 -4.01 -4.75 -11.22
N ALA A 296 -3.82 -3.43 -11.27
CA ALA A 296 -4.80 -2.47 -11.75
C ALA A 296 -4.54 -2.16 -13.24
N HIS A 297 -5.59 -2.17 -14.05
CA HIS A 297 -5.51 -2.11 -15.51
C HIS A 297 -6.52 -1.11 -16.04
N TRP A 298 -6.02 -0.06 -16.68
CA TRP A 298 -6.83 0.92 -17.41
C TRP A 298 -6.10 1.31 -18.70
N PHE A 299 -6.85 1.90 -19.62
CA PHE A 299 -6.29 2.40 -20.86
C PHE A 299 -5.38 3.58 -20.61
N HIS A 300 -4.17 3.56 -21.16
CA HIS A 300 -3.22 4.65 -21.04
C HIS A 300 -2.19 4.51 -22.16
N VAL A 301 -2.46 5.25 -23.23
CA VAL A 301 -1.68 5.25 -24.49
C VAL A 301 -0.88 6.53 -24.67
N VAL A 302 -1.30 7.63 -24.01
CA VAL A 302 -0.57 8.90 -24.01
C VAL A 302 0.36 8.92 -22.80
N PRO A 303 1.69 8.91 -22.98
CA PRO A 303 2.64 8.78 -21.86
C PRO A 303 2.53 9.88 -20.80
N ASP A 304 2.22 11.11 -21.21
CA ASP A 304 2.22 12.29 -20.35
C ASP A 304 0.82 12.64 -19.82
N HIS A 305 -0.19 11.80 -20.06
CA HIS A 305 -1.54 11.99 -19.56
C HIS A 305 -1.87 10.85 -18.61
N CYS A 306 -1.64 11.06 -17.31
CA CYS A 306 -1.91 10.10 -16.25
C CYS A 306 -2.34 10.88 -15.00
N PRO A 307 -3.41 10.46 -14.28
CA PRO A 307 -4.13 9.18 -14.33
C PRO A 307 -5.25 9.09 -15.36
N ASN A 308 -5.32 10.05 -16.30
CA ASN A 308 -6.23 10.09 -17.44
C ASN A 308 -7.66 9.65 -17.13
N PHE A 309 -8.27 10.32 -16.14
CA PHE A 309 -9.65 10.04 -15.77
C PHE A 309 -10.60 10.39 -16.91
N VAL A 310 -10.38 11.53 -17.56
CA VAL A 310 -11.16 12.02 -18.69
C VAL A 310 -10.31 11.91 -19.96
N PRO A 311 -10.71 11.11 -20.95
CA PRO A 311 -9.87 10.89 -22.11
C PRO A 311 -9.83 12.10 -23.03
N ASN A 312 -8.64 12.42 -23.52
CA ASN A 312 -8.41 13.45 -24.55
C ASN A 312 -8.75 12.93 -25.96
N GLU A 313 -8.64 13.79 -26.99
CA GLU A 313 -8.95 13.41 -28.38
C GLU A 313 -8.09 12.26 -28.90
N VAL A 314 -6.79 12.26 -28.60
CA VAL A 314 -5.86 11.20 -29.01
C VAL A 314 -6.27 9.87 -28.38
N GLU A 315 -6.58 9.86 -27.08
CA GLU A 315 -7.05 8.65 -26.39
C GLU A 315 -8.38 8.16 -26.96
N ARG A 316 -9.28 9.08 -27.32
CA ARG A 316 -10.56 8.76 -28.00
C ARG A 316 -10.34 8.14 -29.37
N GLU A 317 -9.39 8.64 -30.16
CA GLU A 317 -9.01 8.01 -31.42
C GLU A 317 -8.44 6.61 -31.22
N TRP A 318 -7.64 6.44 -30.16
CA TRP A 318 -7.10 5.15 -29.79
C TRP A 318 -8.18 4.15 -29.35
N PHE A 319 -9.28 4.61 -28.76
CA PHE A 319 -10.45 3.77 -28.49
C PHE A 319 -11.15 3.28 -29.76
N ASN A 320 -11.01 3.97 -30.89
CA ASN A 320 -11.56 3.54 -32.18
C ASN A 320 -10.70 2.45 -32.86
N LYS A 321 -9.52 2.14 -32.32
CA LYS A 321 -8.62 1.15 -32.90
C LYS A 321 -9.14 -0.27 -32.71
N THR A 322 -8.98 -1.09 -33.73
CA THR A 322 -9.31 -2.52 -33.66
C THR A 322 -8.44 -3.22 -32.62
N LYS A 323 -8.92 -4.34 -32.06
CA LYS A 323 -8.13 -5.20 -31.16
C LYS A 323 -6.77 -5.57 -31.76
N LYS A 324 -6.69 -5.76 -33.09
CA LYS A 324 -5.45 -6.05 -33.82
C LYS A 324 -4.46 -4.88 -33.78
N GLU A 325 -4.94 -3.64 -33.96
CA GLU A 325 -4.10 -2.44 -33.86
C GLU A 325 -3.61 -2.20 -32.43
N ILE A 326 -4.47 -2.39 -31.43
CA ILE A 326 -4.10 -2.30 -30.01
C ILE A 326 -3.06 -3.38 -29.66
N ARG A 327 -3.23 -4.62 -30.15
CA ARG A 327 -2.22 -5.69 -30.03
C ARG A 327 -0.89 -5.27 -30.62
N LYS A 328 -0.89 -4.71 -31.83
CA LYS A 328 0.33 -4.24 -32.47
C LYS A 328 1.03 -3.16 -31.64
N HIS A 329 0.28 -2.21 -31.09
CA HIS A 329 0.83 -1.15 -30.23
C HIS A 329 1.51 -1.71 -28.97
N TYR A 330 0.89 -2.70 -28.32
CA TYR A 330 1.45 -3.35 -27.15
C TYR A 330 2.40 -4.52 -27.47
N ASN A 331 2.97 -4.59 -28.67
CA ASN A 331 3.90 -5.65 -29.10
C ASN A 331 3.34 -7.08 -28.86
N ASN A 332 2.04 -7.25 -29.06
CA ASN A 332 1.28 -8.47 -28.81
C ASN A 332 1.33 -8.98 -27.37
N ASP A 333 1.56 -8.11 -26.37
CA ASP A 333 1.37 -8.45 -24.96
C ASP A 333 -0.12 -8.76 -24.72
N PRO A 334 -0.50 -10.06 -24.63
CA PRO A 334 -1.91 -10.44 -24.59
C PRO A 334 -2.57 -9.91 -23.32
N TRP A 335 -1.80 -9.76 -22.24
CA TRP A 335 -2.32 -9.33 -20.96
C TRP A 335 -2.67 -7.84 -20.95
N LYS A 336 -1.85 -6.97 -21.56
CA LYS A 336 -2.20 -5.55 -21.73
C LYS A 336 -3.42 -5.36 -22.61
N VAL A 337 -3.52 -6.14 -23.68
CA VAL A 337 -4.58 -6.00 -24.67
C VAL A 337 -5.90 -6.52 -24.12
N ASP A 338 -5.94 -7.76 -23.61
CA ASP A 338 -7.20 -8.39 -23.24
C ASP A 338 -7.79 -7.73 -21.97
N ASN A 339 -6.96 -7.23 -21.04
CA ASN A 339 -7.45 -6.47 -19.89
C ASN A 339 -8.04 -5.10 -20.28
N VAL A 340 -7.47 -4.45 -21.29
CA VAL A 340 -7.94 -3.14 -21.79
C VAL A 340 -9.20 -3.29 -22.65
N VAL A 341 -9.15 -4.18 -23.63
CA VAL A 341 -10.19 -4.29 -24.67
C VAL A 341 -11.36 -5.13 -24.17
N ASP A 342 -11.09 -6.29 -23.58
CA ASP A 342 -12.16 -7.23 -23.24
C ASP A 342 -12.69 -6.99 -21.82
N LYS A 343 -11.82 -6.68 -20.85
CA LYS A 343 -12.22 -6.66 -19.42
C LYS A 343 -12.65 -5.30 -18.89
N ALA A 344 -12.07 -4.21 -19.40
CA ALA A 344 -12.51 -2.87 -19.00
C ALA A 344 -13.86 -2.49 -19.64
N ASN A 345 -14.35 -3.31 -20.60
CA ASN A 345 -15.60 -3.12 -21.34
C ASN A 345 -15.75 -1.65 -21.80
N PHE A 346 -14.68 -1.11 -22.39
CA PHE A 346 -14.67 0.30 -22.79
C PHE A 346 -15.51 0.50 -24.04
N THR A 347 -16.40 1.48 -24.00
CA THR A 347 -17.24 1.88 -25.13
C THR A 347 -16.97 3.36 -25.41
N LEU A 348 -17.05 3.77 -26.69
CA LEU A 348 -16.64 5.10 -27.17
C LEU A 348 -17.42 6.26 -26.55
N ASP A 349 -18.63 5.99 -26.08
CA ASP A 349 -19.51 6.91 -25.38
C ASP A 349 -19.06 7.22 -23.94
N LYS A 350 -18.08 6.48 -23.41
CA LYS A 350 -17.61 6.70 -22.05
C LYS A 350 -16.85 8.02 -21.94
N THR A 351 -17.35 8.87 -21.04
CA THR A 351 -16.72 10.13 -20.65
C THR A 351 -15.56 9.93 -19.67
N VAL A 352 -15.38 8.70 -19.16
CA VAL A 352 -14.43 8.35 -18.10
C VAL A 352 -13.69 7.07 -18.44
N VAL A 353 -12.38 7.01 -18.18
CA VAL A 353 -11.57 5.79 -18.35
C VAL A 353 -11.80 4.82 -17.18
N PRO A 354 -12.44 3.65 -17.41
CA PRO A 354 -12.68 2.64 -16.39
C PRO A 354 -11.40 1.88 -16.04
N LEU A 355 -11.44 1.32 -14.85
CA LEU A 355 -10.35 0.55 -14.30
C LEU A 355 -10.82 -0.87 -14.01
N TRP A 356 -10.01 -1.84 -14.37
CA TRP A 356 -10.19 -3.23 -13.98
C TRP A 356 -9.07 -3.64 -13.02
N VAL A 357 -9.41 -4.19 -11.87
CA VAL A 357 -8.44 -4.61 -10.85
C VAL A 357 -8.56 -6.09 -10.60
N ARG A 358 -7.44 -6.80 -10.72
CA ARG A 358 -7.32 -8.19 -10.29
C ARG A 358 -6.92 -8.24 -8.83
N TYR A 359 -7.88 -8.52 -7.98
CA TYR A 359 -7.62 -8.89 -6.61
C TYR A 359 -7.33 -10.40 -6.50
N HIS A 360 -6.87 -10.84 -5.34
CA HIS A 360 -6.59 -12.26 -5.12
C HIS A 360 -7.87 -13.11 -5.08
N SER A 361 -8.97 -12.52 -4.63
CA SER A 361 -10.27 -13.14 -4.38
C SER A 361 -11.32 -12.82 -5.44
N GLU A 362 -11.10 -11.81 -6.29
CA GLU A 362 -12.03 -11.43 -7.35
C GLU A 362 -11.36 -10.56 -8.41
N ASN A 363 -12.07 -10.36 -9.50
CA ASN A 363 -11.77 -9.29 -10.44
C ASN A 363 -12.87 -8.24 -10.32
N ARG A 364 -12.52 -6.99 -10.03
CA ARG A 364 -13.48 -5.90 -9.85
C ARG A 364 -13.26 -4.81 -10.89
N GLN A 365 -14.36 -4.32 -11.45
CA GLN A 365 -14.35 -3.13 -12.29
C GLN A 365 -14.72 -1.91 -11.44
N HIS A 366 -13.95 -0.83 -11.60
CA HIS A 366 -14.23 0.49 -11.03
C HIS A 366 -14.50 1.48 -12.16
N LYS A 367 -15.30 2.51 -11.88
CA LYS A 367 -15.65 3.56 -12.85
C LYS A 367 -14.42 4.34 -13.33
N SER A 368 -13.42 4.52 -12.46
CA SER A 368 -12.11 5.10 -12.78
C SER A 368 -11.09 4.79 -11.70
N LEU A 369 -9.83 5.19 -11.90
CA LEU A 369 -8.81 5.08 -10.85
C LEU A 369 -9.09 5.98 -9.62
N ALA A 370 -9.81 7.09 -9.78
CA ALA A 370 -10.29 7.89 -8.65
C ALA A 370 -11.35 7.12 -7.83
N HIS A 371 -12.30 6.48 -8.51
CA HIS A 371 -13.31 5.65 -7.85
C HIS A 371 -12.69 4.43 -7.16
N MET A 372 -11.64 3.82 -7.73
CA MET A 372 -10.95 2.73 -7.04
C MET A 372 -10.40 3.17 -5.68
N TRP A 373 -9.82 4.37 -5.58
CA TRP A 373 -9.35 4.91 -4.31
C TRP A 373 -10.54 5.07 -3.34
N ALA A 374 -11.61 5.74 -3.77
CA ALA A 374 -12.79 5.99 -2.93
C ALA A 374 -13.49 4.69 -2.51
N ASP A 375 -13.86 3.83 -3.46
CA ASP A 375 -14.54 2.56 -3.23
C ASP A 375 -13.77 1.67 -2.25
N TRP A 376 -12.45 1.53 -2.43
CA TRP A 376 -11.64 0.63 -1.61
C TRP A 376 -11.55 1.10 -0.16
N TYR A 377 -11.37 2.41 0.07
CA TYR A 377 -11.33 2.94 1.44
C TYR A 377 -12.70 3.04 2.06
N ASN A 378 -13.76 3.32 1.29
CA ASN A 378 -15.14 3.32 1.79
C ASN A 378 -15.55 1.94 2.31
N ASP A 379 -15.14 0.85 1.65
CA ASP A 379 -15.37 -0.52 2.16
C ASP A 379 -14.84 -0.68 3.60
N TYR A 380 -13.67 -0.09 3.93
CA TYR A 380 -13.19 -0.06 5.31
C TYR A 380 -13.92 0.98 6.14
N TYR A 381 -14.10 2.20 5.66
CA TYR A 381 -14.75 3.29 6.40
C TYR A 381 -16.17 2.95 6.86
N GLU A 382 -16.92 2.15 6.10
CA GLU A 382 -18.27 1.70 6.45
C GLU A 382 -18.29 0.36 7.19
N ALA A 383 -17.12 -0.25 7.44
CA ALA A 383 -17.04 -1.56 8.07
C ALA A 383 -17.63 -1.53 9.49
N ASN A 384 -18.48 -2.51 9.78
CA ASN A 384 -19.12 -2.70 11.08
C ASN A 384 -18.24 -3.46 12.08
N PHE A 385 -16.92 -3.35 11.95
CA PHE A 385 -15.98 -4.02 12.82
C PHE A 385 -14.78 -3.13 13.14
N PRO A 386 -14.06 -3.44 14.23
CA PRO A 386 -12.93 -2.63 14.65
C PRO A 386 -11.80 -2.58 13.63
N ARG A 387 -11.30 -1.37 13.39
CA ARG A 387 -10.21 -1.05 12.45
C ARG A 387 -9.58 0.26 12.84
N LEU A 388 -8.38 0.52 12.34
CA LEU A 388 -7.79 1.85 12.32
C LEU A 388 -7.47 2.25 10.88
N MET A 389 -7.78 3.50 10.52
CA MET A 389 -7.35 4.08 9.24
C MET A 389 -6.42 5.26 9.51
N ILE A 390 -5.21 5.21 8.98
CA ILE A 390 -4.13 6.18 9.23
C ILE A 390 -3.58 6.74 7.94
N ARG A 391 -3.16 8.01 7.94
CA ARG A 391 -2.47 8.60 6.79
C ARG A 391 -1.04 8.06 6.69
N LEU A 392 -0.59 7.76 5.47
CA LEU A 392 0.82 7.48 5.19
C LEU A 392 1.67 8.68 5.59
N GLU A 393 1.16 9.88 5.40
CA GLU A 393 1.82 11.13 5.71
C GLU A 393 2.05 11.28 7.22
N ASP A 394 1.12 10.81 8.06
CA ASP A 394 1.30 10.81 9.52
C ASP A 394 2.39 9.83 9.97
N LEU A 395 2.56 8.71 9.26
CA LEU A 395 3.70 7.80 9.49
C LEU A 395 5.05 8.45 9.14
N VAL A 396 5.06 9.50 8.31
CA VAL A 396 6.29 10.20 7.91
C VAL A 396 6.57 11.40 8.82
N PHE A 397 5.54 12.17 9.18
CA PHE A 397 5.69 13.44 9.90
C PHE A 397 5.31 13.40 11.38
N TYR A 398 4.56 12.38 11.81
CA TYR A 398 4.18 12.14 13.20
C TYR A 398 4.36 10.65 13.58
N PRO A 399 5.51 10.03 13.27
CA PRO A 399 5.68 8.59 13.42
C PRO A 399 5.52 8.13 14.87
N HIS A 400 6.03 8.90 15.84
CA HIS A 400 5.90 8.61 17.26
C HIS A 400 4.43 8.57 17.69
N GLU A 401 3.71 9.66 17.46
CA GLU A 401 2.32 9.83 17.90
C GLU A 401 1.41 8.81 17.20
N THR A 402 1.64 8.56 15.91
CA THR A 402 0.82 7.61 15.14
C THR A 402 1.03 6.17 15.63
N LEU A 403 2.28 5.75 15.83
CA LEU A 403 2.58 4.38 16.25
C LEU A 403 2.12 4.13 17.68
N LYS A 404 2.32 5.10 18.58
CA LYS A 404 1.80 5.04 19.95
C LYS A 404 0.29 4.77 19.96
N MET A 405 -0.48 5.56 19.22
CA MET A 405 -1.94 5.38 19.12
C MET A 405 -2.33 4.00 18.56
N VAL A 406 -1.58 3.47 17.58
CA VAL A 406 -1.85 2.13 17.03
C VAL A 406 -1.57 1.04 18.05
N CYS A 407 -0.41 1.08 18.73
CA CYS A 407 -0.06 0.02 19.69
C CYS A 407 -1.00 0.04 20.91
N GLU A 408 -1.36 1.24 21.42
CA GLU A 408 -2.29 1.42 22.54
C GLU A 408 -3.70 0.86 22.22
N CYS A 409 -4.19 1.03 21.00
CA CYS A 409 -5.50 0.51 20.59
C CYS A 409 -5.64 -1.01 20.80
N ALA A 410 -4.53 -1.75 20.67
CA ALA A 410 -4.51 -3.19 20.84
C ALA A 410 -4.06 -3.65 22.25
N ASN A 411 -3.73 -2.73 23.14
CA ASN A 411 -3.32 -3.00 24.52
C ASN A 411 -4.45 -2.65 25.51
N ASP A 412 -4.56 -3.37 26.62
CA ASP A 412 -5.53 -3.02 27.67
C ASP A 412 -5.01 -1.81 28.47
N ASP A 413 -5.90 -0.87 28.80
CA ASP A 413 -5.49 0.40 29.41
C ASP A 413 -5.06 0.24 30.89
N ASP A 414 -5.51 -0.79 31.62
CA ASP A 414 -5.50 -0.63 33.09
C ASP A 414 -5.72 -1.90 33.95
N ASP A 415 -5.13 -3.04 33.59
CA ASP A 415 -5.33 -4.25 34.43
C ASP A 415 -4.51 -4.24 35.74
N GLY A 416 -3.63 -3.25 35.98
CA GLY A 416 -2.71 -3.20 37.13
C GLY A 416 -1.70 -4.36 37.20
N ASP A 417 -1.86 -5.38 36.36
CA ASP A 417 -0.96 -6.51 36.16
C ASP A 417 0.05 -6.12 35.07
N GLU A 418 1.12 -5.46 35.52
CA GLU A 418 2.26 -4.96 34.73
C GLU A 418 2.87 -6.04 33.81
N GLN A 419 2.58 -7.33 34.05
CA GLN A 419 3.24 -8.45 33.36
C GLN A 419 2.59 -8.93 32.05
N LYS A 420 1.55 -8.29 31.49
CA LYS A 420 0.84 -8.93 30.35
C LYS A 420 0.60 -8.10 29.10
N ALA A 421 1.13 -6.89 28.92
CA ALA A 421 0.79 -6.04 27.75
C ALA A 421 0.81 -6.81 26.42
N SER A 422 -0.30 -6.77 25.65
CA SER A 422 -0.37 -7.50 24.36
C SER A 422 0.53 -6.85 23.32
N PHE A 423 0.63 -5.52 23.40
CA PHE A 423 1.53 -4.69 22.61
C PHE A 423 2.12 -3.60 23.49
N GLU A 424 3.42 -3.36 23.34
CA GLU A 424 4.18 -2.30 23.99
C GLU A 424 4.78 -1.42 22.90
N TYR A 425 4.44 -0.13 22.93
CA TYR A 425 5.10 0.86 22.10
C TYR A 425 6.50 1.14 22.66
N VAL A 426 7.52 1.12 21.82
CA VAL A 426 8.93 1.20 22.26
C VAL A 426 9.36 2.54 22.87
N GLY A 427 8.52 3.57 22.82
CA GLY A 427 8.87 4.94 23.22
C GLY A 427 9.46 5.74 22.06
N ASP A 428 9.55 7.07 22.25
CA ASP A 428 10.11 7.97 21.23
C ASP A 428 11.62 7.73 21.10
N GLU A 429 12.30 7.63 22.24
CA GLU A 429 13.74 7.45 22.36
C GLU A 429 14.27 6.16 21.71
N ASN A 430 13.42 5.14 21.58
CA ASN A 430 13.76 3.87 20.94
C ASN A 430 13.03 3.67 19.60
N LEU A 431 12.36 4.70 19.08
CA LEU A 431 11.66 4.60 17.81
C LEU A 431 12.66 4.35 16.68
N GLU A 432 12.48 3.23 15.98
CA GLU A 432 13.30 2.81 14.85
C GLU A 432 12.59 3.13 13.53
N LEU A 433 13.19 4.04 12.76
CA LEU A 433 12.79 4.34 11.38
C LEU A 433 13.87 3.87 10.40
N SER A 434 13.48 3.58 9.15
CA SER A 434 14.43 3.16 8.11
C SER A 434 14.79 4.32 7.20
N LEU A 435 16.09 4.66 7.13
CA LEU A 435 16.62 5.65 6.19
C LEU A 435 16.49 5.17 4.73
N GLU A 436 16.95 3.94 4.46
CA GLU A 436 17.27 3.48 3.10
C GLU A 436 16.07 2.99 2.29
N SER A 437 15.00 2.50 2.93
CA SER A 437 13.68 2.32 2.30
C SER A 437 12.77 1.52 3.24
N ALA A 438 11.52 1.98 3.34
CA ALA A 438 10.37 1.16 3.73
C ALA A 438 10.21 -0.19 2.99
N ILE A 439 10.90 -0.36 1.86
CA ILE A 439 10.75 -1.45 0.90
C ILE A 439 12.10 -2.14 0.70
N LYS A 440 12.81 -2.51 1.78
CA LYS A 440 13.94 -3.46 1.69
C LYS A 440 13.43 -4.89 1.46
N GLY A 441 12.88 -5.16 0.28
CA GLY A 441 12.66 -6.53 -0.17
C GLY A 441 13.99 -7.15 -0.62
N LYS A 442 14.51 -8.13 0.14
CA LYS A 442 15.63 -9.04 -0.24
C LYS A 442 15.17 -10.10 -1.26
N GLY A 443 14.47 -9.68 -2.31
CA GLY A 443 14.15 -10.56 -3.42
C GLY A 443 15.25 -10.44 -4.45
N ASP A 444 16.30 -11.27 -4.39
CA ASP A 444 17.40 -11.31 -5.38
C ASP A 444 16.94 -11.60 -6.83
N LYS A 445 15.63 -11.79 -7.04
CA LYS A 445 14.98 -12.01 -8.33
C LYS A 445 13.62 -11.32 -8.49
N VAL A 446 13.21 -10.46 -7.53
CA VAL A 446 11.97 -9.69 -7.69
C VAL A 446 12.35 -8.46 -8.49
N ASP A 447 12.00 -8.50 -9.77
CA ASP A 447 12.26 -7.52 -10.81
C ASP A 447 12.32 -6.07 -10.30
N ASN A 448 13.19 -5.28 -10.93
CA ASN A 448 13.39 -3.84 -10.77
C ASN A 448 12.14 -2.99 -11.09
N ILE A 449 10.93 -3.47 -10.78
CA ILE A 449 9.61 -2.84 -10.99
C ILE A 449 9.56 -1.45 -10.34
N HIS A 450 10.40 -1.18 -9.33
CA HIS A 450 10.49 0.11 -8.66
C HIS A 450 11.73 0.94 -9.03
N GLY A 451 12.54 0.52 -10.01
CA GLY A 451 13.82 1.16 -10.32
C GLY A 451 14.85 1.02 -9.19
N LYS A 452 16.05 1.58 -9.40
CA LYS A 452 17.10 1.65 -8.35
C LYS A 452 16.78 2.69 -7.26
N ASP A 453 15.86 3.60 -7.55
CA ASP A 453 15.54 4.75 -6.71
C ASP A 453 14.39 4.43 -5.75
N ARG A 454 14.69 3.60 -4.73
CA ARG A 454 13.75 3.41 -3.63
C ARG A 454 13.65 4.70 -2.82
N THR A 455 12.42 5.12 -2.52
CA THR A 455 12.18 6.32 -1.72
C THR A 455 12.45 6.01 -0.24
N GLY A 456 13.58 6.49 0.29
CA GLY A 456 13.88 6.53 1.72
C GLY A 456 13.07 7.59 2.46
N LEU A 457 13.31 7.77 3.77
CA LEU A 457 12.57 8.75 4.59
C LEU A 457 12.68 10.18 4.05
N LEU A 458 13.89 10.64 3.72
CA LEU A 458 14.13 11.96 3.13
C LEU A 458 13.38 12.14 1.81
N GLY A 459 13.41 11.11 0.96
CA GLY A 459 12.66 11.11 -0.29
C GLY A 459 11.15 11.17 -0.08
N ALA A 460 10.63 10.52 0.98
CA ALA A 460 9.22 10.58 1.34
C ALA A 460 8.85 11.98 1.85
N MET A 461 9.64 12.57 2.74
CA MET A 461 9.43 13.94 3.23
C MET A 461 9.41 14.94 2.06
N LYS A 462 10.41 14.90 1.18
CA LYS A 462 10.48 15.70 -0.05
C LYS A 462 9.24 15.49 -0.92
N LYS A 463 8.86 14.24 -1.15
CA LYS A 463 7.74 13.90 -2.03
C LYS A 463 6.39 14.39 -1.47
N HIS A 464 6.17 14.24 -0.17
CA HIS A 464 4.86 14.44 0.43
C HIS A 464 4.61 15.88 0.88
N ALA A 465 5.62 16.62 1.34
CA ALA A 465 5.47 18.02 1.77
C ALA A 465 6.46 19.00 1.14
N GLY A 466 7.45 18.53 0.35
CA GLY A 466 8.45 19.42 -0.23
C GLY A 466 7.85 20.44 -1.20
N LYS A 467 8.66 21.44 -1.57
CA LYS A 467 8.29 22.58 -2.44
C LYS A 467 7.56 22.16 -3.72
N TYR A 468 7.97 21.05 -4.34
CA TYR A 468 7.42 20.55 -5.60
C TYR A 468 6.35 19.46 -5.41
N SER A 469 5.85 19.28 -4.19
CA SER A 469 4.92 18.19 -3.89
C SER A 469 3.58 18.35 -4.60
N ASP A 470 3.09 19.58 -4.80
CA ASP A 470 1.85 19.83 -5.53
C ASP A 470 2.02 19.70 -7.05
N GLU A 471 3.13 20.20 -7.61
CA GLU A 471 3.47 19.96 -9.02
C GLU A 471 3.56 18.45 -9.32
N HIS A 472 4.18 17.70 -8.42
CA HIS A 472 4.28 16.25 -8.56
C HIS A 472 2.90 15.57 -8.47
N ARG A 473 2.03 15.99 -7.53
CA ARG A 473 0.65 15.49 -7.38
C ARG A 473 -0.18 15.69 -8.65
N LEU A 474 0.12 16.74 -9.40
CA LEU A 474 -0.62 17.17 -10.59
C LEU A 474 0.02 16.76 -11.91
N THR A 475 1.18 16.10 -11.89
CA THR A 475 1.91 15.72 -13.10
C THR A 475 1.02 14.90 -14.04
N GLY A 476 0.88 15.36 -15.28
CA GLY A 476 0.06 14.70 -16.31
C GLY A 476 -1.46 14.83 -16.16
N MET A 477 -1.96 15.59 -15.17
CA MET A 477 -3.40 15.82 -14.98
C MET A 477 -3.90 17.03 -15.78
N THR A 478 -4.88 16.83 -16.64
CA THR A 478 -5.56 17.92 -17.36
C THR A 478 -6.53 18.69 -16.44
N PRO A 479 -7.02 19.89 -16.82
CA PRO A 479 -8.11 20.56 -16.09
C PRO A 479 -9.34 19.67 -15.89
N SER A 480 -9.73 18.90 -16.91
CA SER A 480 -10.88 17.98 -16.83
C SER A 480 -10.63 16.83 -15.86
N ASP A 481 -9.40 16.29 -15.80
CA ASP A 481 -9.06 15.27 -14.79
C ASP A 481 -9.17 15.84 -13.38
N MET A 482 -8.76 17.09 -13.18
CA MET A 482 -8.80 17.74 -11.87
C MET A 482 -10.21 17.98 -11.38
N GLU A 483 -11.08 18.50 -12.25
CA GLU A 483 -12.50 18.68 -11.95
C GLU A 483 -13.18 17.34 -11.66
N PHE A 484 -12.92 16.33 -12.49
CA PHE A 484 -13.45 14.98 -12.28
C PHE A 484 -12.98 14.37 -10.95
N ALA A 485 -11.67 14.47 -10.65
CA ALA A 485 -11.09 13.98 -9.41
C ALA A 485 -11.73 14.64 -8.18
N GLU A 486 -11.91 15.95 -8.24
CA GLU A 486 -12.54 16.72 -7.17
C GLU A 486 -14.01 16.31 -6.95
N ALA A 487 -14.77 16.09 -8.03
CA ALA A 487 -16.14 15.61 -7.91
C ALA A 487 -16.21 14.27 -7.17
N VAL A 488 -15.36 13.30 -7.53
CA VAL A 488 -15.29 12.00 -6.85
C VAL A 488 -14.86 12.14 -5.38
N LEU A 489 -13.82 12.94 -5.10
CA LEU A 489 -13.30 13.09 -3.74
C LEU A 489 -14.24 13.89 -2.82
N LYS A 490 -15.05 14.81 -3.37
CA LYS A 490 -16.08 15.54 -2.62
C LYS A 490 -17.16 14.60 -2.06
N GLU A 491 -17.39 13.46 -2.70
CA GLU A 491 -18.32 12.43 -2.24
C GLU A 491 -17.67 11.45 -1.25
N SER A 492 -16.35 11.48 -1.08
CA SER A 492 -15.63 10.57 -0.17
C SER A 492 -15.50 11.15 1.23
N ASP A 493 -16.16 10.52 2.20
CA ASP A 493 -16.02 10.92 3.61
C ASP A 493 -14.64 10.60 4.17
N VAL A 494 -13.99 9.53 3.70
CA VAL A 494 -12.58 9.24 4.01
C VAL A 494 -11.66 10.41 3.67
N PHE A 495 -11.86 11.04 2.50
CA PHE A 495 -11.04 12.18 2.07
C PHE A 495 -11.23 13.38 3.03
N LYS A 496 -12.48 13.67 3.40
CA LYS A 496 -12.84 14.79 4.29
C LYS A 496 -12.35 14.56 5.71
N ASP A 497 -12.63 13.40 6.28
CA ASP A 497 -12.39 13.10 7.69
C ASP A 497 -10.90 12.93 8.00
N LEU A 498 -10.10 12.51 7.01
CA LEU A 498 -8.63 12.53 7.09
C LEU A 498 -8.02 13.91 6.86
N GLY A 499 -8.84 14.92 6.56
CA GLY A 499 -8.41 16.30 6.35
C GLY A 499 -7.49 16.46 5.15
N TYR A 500 -7.62 15.62 4.11
CA TYR A 500 -6.86 15.81 2.89
C TYR A 500 -7.33 17.06 2.14
N GLN A 501 -6.38 17.76 1.53
CA GLN A 501 -6.64 18.98 0.79
C GLN A 501 -6.35 18.80 -0.69
N ARG A 502 -7.10 19.52 -1.52
CA ARG A 502 -6.83 19.61 -2.96
C ARG A 502 -5.47 20.29 -3.19
N PRO A 503 -4.61 19.77 -4.09
CA PRO A 503 -3.39 20.47 -4.50
C PRO A 503 -3.72 21.78 -5.20
N VAL A 504 -2.95 22.83 -4.90
CA VAL A 504 -3.11 24.14 -5.54
C VAL A 504 -2.29 24.15 -6.83
N ARG A 505 -2.89 24.60 -7.93
CA ARG A 505 -2.11 24.83 -9.16
C ARG A 505 -1.24 26.08 -8.95
N PRO A 506 0.06 26.02 -9.28
CA PRO A 506 0.87 27.23 -9.37
C PRO A 506 0.17 28.23 -10.28
N SER A 507 0.03 29.48 -9.84
CA SER A 507 -0.41 30.57 -10.72
C SER A 507 0.56 30.66 -11.89
N ALA A 508 0.01 30.57 -13.11
CA ALA A 508 0.78 30.59 -14.35
C ALA A 508 1.58 31.89 -14.55
#